data_AF-A0A7Y1MSB0-F1
#
_entry.id   AF-A0A7Y1MSB0-F1
#
_cell.length_a   1.000
_cell.length_b   1.000
_cell.length_c   1.000
_cell.angle_alpha   90.00
_cell.angle_beta   90.00
_cell.angle_gamma   90.00
#
_symmetry.space_group_name_H-M   'P 1'
#
loop_
_entity.id
_entity.type
_entity.pdbx_description
1 polymer ?
#
loop_
_entity_poly.entity_id
_entity_poly.type
_entity_poly.pdbx_seq_one_letter_code
_entity_poly.pdbx_strand_id
1 'polypeptide(L)'
;MTPLKLTEDYIAARDLRASTERIYRISANMLTEHFGSTPIEEIDHLAILAWRKKRLGDGLSKRSWNTYSSHLRTVWNFAIEHGFLTHTTVNPFKKTGVIPAKRGSKTVSNDAIQRARQWLNALEREERCTLERSQITPAWFWLAVFEVFYYTGIRLNALLCLRVKDIDWNGQMILIRGETEKTHREFSVPIMEGLAPHIFKILEEARKLRFAPNDQLFNVNRFSRHYHGKEMNIDQVEAMYRKLTTKTGVRMTPHRFRHTLATDLMKQPERNIHLTKSLLNHSNIATTMSYVEVDQNLLRATLHDRSLAQGALRRVRRVDYSGTAQQLPPQMCLPSPETVNRLPESKVLQQQTQRFAGINADQRVKSKRNVLQQALELASAQLHCTLNSPAIDPAVDPTDQSLLLTLMANGLGLGTLKKHFAAEPAIGFSSFSKASP
;
A
#
# COMPACT_ATOMS: atom_id res chain seq x y z
N MET A 1 20.56 21.18 -34.08
CA MET A 1 20.41 19.92 -33.28
C MET A 1 18.93 19.64 -33.02
N THR A 2 18.44 18.38 -32.92
CA THR A 2 17.01 18.10 -32.68
C THR A 2 16.65 17.89 -31.19
N PRO A 3 15.39 18.15 -30.77
CA PRO A 3 14.96 17.96 -29.38
C PRO A 3 15.17 16.55 -28.81
N LEU A 4 14.93 15.51 -29.62
CA LEU A 4 15.13 14.14 -29.20
C LEU A 4 16.61 13.84 -28.98
N LYS A 5 17.49 14.22 -29.94
CA LYS A 5 18.93 14.00 -29.81
C LYS A 5 19.51 14.70 -28.57
N LEU A 6 19.15 15.96 -28.34
CA LEU A 6 19.51 16.69 -27.12
C LEU A 6 19.03 15.99 -25.83
N THR A 7 17.88 15.32 -25.86
CA THR A 7 17.35 14.57 -24.71
C THR A 7 18.11 13.26 -24.50
N GLU A 8 18.51 12.56 -25.56
CA GLU A 8 19.39 11.39 -25.47
C GLU A 8 20.77 11.77 -24.92
N ASP A 9 21.34 12.90 -25.36
CA ASP A 9 22.65 13.39 -24.90
C ASP A 9 22.60 13.82 -23.42
N TYR A 10 21.50 14.45 -22.98
CA TYR A 10 21.24 14.72 -21.56
C TYR A 10 21.10 13.43 -20.73
N ILE A 11 20.48 12.38 -21.27
CA ILE A 11 20.35 11.07 -20.60
C ILE A 11 21.72 10.39 -20.51
N ALA A 12 22.52 10.38 -21.59
CA ALA A 12 23.86 9.80 -21.58
C ALA A 12 24.81 10.52 -20.60
N ALA A 13 24.63 11.83 -20.39
CA ALA A 13 25.41 12.63 -19.46
C ALA A 13 24.98 12.51 -17.98
N ARG A 14 23.95 11.72 -17.63
CA ARG A 14 23.39 11.66 -16.27
C ARG A 14 22.96 10.24 -15.89
N ASP A 15 23.42 9.75 -14.73
CA ASP A 15 22.83 8.56 -14.11
C ASP A 15 21.36 8.82 -13.76
N LEU A 16 20.46 8.22 -14.55
CA LEU A 16 19.02 8.36 -14.44
C LEU A 16 18.39 6.97 -14.39
N ARG A 17 17.46 6.78 -13.45
CA ARG A 17 16.64 5.57 -13.41
C ARG A 17 15.82 5.44 -14.70
N ALA A 18 15.79 4.27 -15.34
CA ALA A 18 15.05 4.02 -16.59
C ALA A 18 13.57 4.48 -16.59
N SER A 19 12.90 4.42 -15.44
CA SER A 19 11.53 4.95 -15.27
C SER A 19 11.42 6.48 -15.43
N THR A 20 12.51 7.20 -15.20
CA THR A 20 12.67 8.64 -15.37
C THR A 20 13.05 8.97 -16.81
N GLU A 21 14.06 8.29 -17.37
CA GLU A 21 14.45 8.42 -18.79
C GLU A 21 13.24 8.31 -19.72
N ARG A 22 12.39 7.28 -19.52
CA ARG A 22 11.17 7.06 -20.31
C ARG A 22 10.27 8.30 -20.36
N ILE A 23 10.20 9.08 -19.28
CA ILE A 23 9.38 10.30 -19.23
C ILE A 23 10.10 11.47 -19.93
N TYR A 24 11.43 11.55 -19.87
CA TYR A 24 12.21 12.50 -20.69
C TYR A 24 12.03 12.20 -22.18
N ARG A 25 12.25 10.95 -22.62
CA ARG A 25 12.02 10.47 -23.99
C ARG A 25 10.58 10.76 -24.47
N ILE A 26 9.56 10.45 -23.66
CA ILE A 26 8.16 10.81 -23.97
C ILE A 26 7.97 12.32 -24.12
N SER A 27 8.58 13.13 -23.25
CA SER A 27 8.45 14.60 -23.32
C SER A 27 9.07 15.16 -24.60
N ALA A 28 10.22 14.62 -25.00
CA ALA A 28 10.92 14.99 -26.24
C ALA A 28 10.18 14.51 -27.50
N ASN A 29 9.62 13.30 -27.49
CA ASN A 29 8.81 12.79 -28.59
C ASN A 29 7.53 13.63 -28.78
N MET A 30 6.82 13.97 -27.70
CA MET A 30 5.62 14.82 -27.75
C MET A 30 5.90 16.25 -28.27
N LEU A 31 7.15 16.73 -28.15
CA LEU A 31 7.62 17.99 -28.69
C LEU A 31 8.02 17.86 -30.16
N THR A 32 8.76 16.81 -30.51
CA THR A 32 9.21 16.48 -31.87
C THR A 32 8.02 16.16 -32.79
N GLU A 33 6.95 15.53 -32.28
CA GLU A 33 5.67 15.33 -32.97
C GLU A 33 5.00 16.66 -33.37
N HIS A 34 5.25 17.75 -32.62
CA HIS A 34 4.65 19.05 -32.91
C HIS A 34 5.52 19.96 -33.79
N PHE A 35 6.83 19.95 -33.56
CA PHE A 35 7.80 20.80 -34.27
C PHE A 35 8.55 20.08 -35.40
N GLY A 36 8.31 18.78 -35.61
CA GLY A 36 8.96 17.99 -36.65
C GLY A 36 10.49 18.03 -36.51
N SER A 37 11.17 18.40 -37.60
CA SER A 37 12.62 18.47 -37.69
C SER A 37 13.23 19.81 -37.25
N THR A 38 12.42 20.78 -36.79
CA THR A 38 12.90 22.10 -36.35
C THR A 38 14.02 21.99 -35.31
N PRO A 39 15.16 22.69 -35.49
CA PRO A 39 16.28 22.66 -34.56
C PRO A 39 15.93 23.35 -33.24
N ILE A 40 16.60 22.95 -32.16
CA ILE A 40 16.39 23.46 -30.79
C ILE A 40 16.56 24.98 -30.63
N GLU A 41 17.22 25.64 -31.58
CA GLU A 41 17.48 27.09 -31.63
C GLU A 41 16.26 27.89 -32.12
N GLU A 42 15.44 27.32 -33.01
CA GLU A 42 14.23 27.94 -33.57
C GLU A 42 13.00 27.79 -32.66
N ILE A 43 13.09 27.00 -31.57
CA ILE A 43 11.95 26.70 -30.70
C ILE A 43 11.75 27.80 -29.64
N ASP A 44 11.13 28.88 -30.09
CA ASP A 44 10.85 30.09 -29.31
C ASP A 44 9.92 29.89 -28.10
N HIS A 45 10.02 30.79 -27.12
CA HIS A 45 9.10 30.81 -25.97
C HIS A 45 7.64 30.95 -26.40
N LEU A 46 7.34 31.81 -27.39
CA LEU A 46 6.00 31.99 -27.94
C LEU A 46 5.46 30.71 -28.59
N ALA A 47 6.32 29.99 -29.32
CA ALA A 47 5.98 28.71 -29.94
C ALA A 47 5.61 27.65 -28.88
N ILE A 48 6.36 27.59 -27.77
CA ILE A 48 6.03 26.70 -26.64
C ILE A 48 4.73 27.13 -25.92
N LEU A 49 4.42 28.43 -25.83
CA LEU A 49 3.14 28.90 -25.30
C LEU A 49 1.96 28.53 -26.23
N ALA A 50 2.16 28.52 -27.54
CA ALA A 50 1.19 28.04 -28.52
C ALA A 50 0.99 26.51 -28.42
N TRP A 51 2.08 25.74 -28.37
CA TRP A 51 2.06 24.29 -28.15
C TRP A 51 1.31 23.91 -26.86
N ARG A 52 1.58 24.66 -25.78
CA ARG A 52 0.86 24.54 -24.50
C ARG A 52 -0.64 24.75 -24.67
N LYS A 53 -1.05 25.81 -25.38
CA LYS A 53 -2.47 26.10 -25.63
C LYS A 53 -3.13 24.97 -26.41
N LYS A 54 -2.46 24.47 -27.47
CA LYS A 54 -2.93 23.34 -28.28
C LYS A 54 -3.08 22.08 -27.43
N ARG A 55 -2.00 21.56 -26.81
CA ARG A 55 -2.05 20.30 -26.05
C ARG A 55 -3.02 20.32 -24.86
N LEU A 56 -3.22 21.47 -24.20
CA LEU A 56 -4.24 21.61 -23.15
C LEU A 56 -5.68 21.62 -23.71
N GLY A 57 -5.86 22.06 -24.97
CA GLY A 57 -7.10 21.89 -25.73
C GLY A 57 -7.33 20.44 -26.17
N ASP A 58 -6.26 19.75 -26.61
CA ASP A 58 -6.23 18.31 -26.94
C ASP A 58 -6.48 17.38 -25.72
N GLY A 59 -6.92 17.91 -24.58
CA GLY A 59 -7.25 17.17 -23.37
C GLY A 59 -6.08 16.80 -22.46
N LEU A 60 -4.84 17.22 -22.76
CA LEU A 60 -3.68 16.91 -21.90
C LEU A 60 -3.87 17.53 -20.51
N SER A 61 -3.66 16.72 -19.46
CA SER A 61 -3.84 17.23 -18.10
C SER A 61 -2.81 18.31 -17.76
N LYS A 62 -3.25 19.40 -17.11
CA LYS A 62 -2.39 20.47 -16.58
C LYS A 62 -1.19 19.96 -15.77
N ARG A 63 -1.33 18.80 -15.09
CA ARG A 63 -0.22 18.16 -14.35
C ARG A 63 0.77 17.47 -15.28
N SER A 64 0.29 16.78 -16.32
CA SER A 64 1.13 16.16 -17.35
C SER A 64 1.97 17.20 -18.08
N TRP A 65 1.35 18.33 -18.47
CA TRP A 65 2.06 19.48 -19.03
C TRP A 65 3.18 19.97 -18.11
N ASN A 66 2.90 20.21 -16.83
CA ASN A 66 3.92 20.68 -15.88
C ASN A 66 5.07 19.67 -15.71
N THR A 67 4.82 18.37 -15.81
CA THR A 67 5.87 17.34 -15.82
C THR A 67 6.73 17.45 -17.07
N TYR A 68 6.12 17.38 -18.27
CA TYR A 68 6.86 17.42 -19.54
C TYR A 68 7.65 18.71 -19.68
N SER A 69 7.01 19.86 -19.43
CA SER A 69 7.66 21.16 -19.51
C SER A 69 8.74 21.36 -18.45
N SER A 70 8.72 20.66 -17.31
CA SER A 70 9.84 20.75 -16.36
C SER A 70 11.00 19.84 -16.75
N HIS A 71 10.77 18.70 -17.39
CA HIS A 71 11.84 17.86 -17.95
C HIS A 71 12.51 18.55 -19.15
N LEU A 72 11.73 19.05 -20.10
CA LEU A 72 12.23 19.79 -21.26
C LEU A 72 12.98 21.06 -20.85
N ARG A 73 12.53 21.75 -19.80
CA ARG A 73 13.31 22.84 -19.19
C ARG A 73 14.68 22.37 -18.69
N THR A 74 14.80 21.22 -18.03
CA THR A 74 16.10 20.69 -17.60
C THR A 74 17.00 20.37 -18.80
N VAL A 75 16.44 19.78 -19.86
CA VAL A 75 17.15 19.47 -21.11
C VAL A 75 17.64 20.75 -21.82
N TRP A 76 16.84 21.81 -21.88
CA TRP A 76 17.27 23.10 -22.43
C TRP A 76 18.26 23.85 -21.52
N ASN A 77 18.21 23.67 -20.19
CA ASN A 77 19.27 24.19 -19.32
C ASN A 77 20.61 23.52 -19.65
N PHE A 78 20.63 22.19 -19.76
CA PHE A 78 21.81 21.43 -20.20
C PHE A 78 22.33 21.91 -21.57
N ALA A 79 21.43 22.24 -22.52
CA ALA A 79 21.81 22.82 -23.82
C ALA A 79 22.55 24.16 -23.69
N ILE A 80 22.06 25.07 -22.83
CA ILE A 80 22.70 26.36 -22.56
C ILE A 80 24.03 26.16 -21.83
N GLU A 81 24.06 25.28 -20.82
CA GLU A 81 25.24 24.96 -20.01
C GLU A 81 26.41 24.41 -20.85
N HIS A 82 26.13 23.69 -21.95
CA HIS A 82 27.14 23.09 -22.83
C HIS A 82 27.38 23.88 -24.13
N GLY A 83 26.79 25.07 -24.28
CA GLY A 83 26.98 25.93 -25.46
C GLY A 83 26.29 25.45 -26.73
N PHE A 84 25.37 24.47 -26.67
CA PHE A 84 24.57 24.01 -27.82
C PHE A 84 23.53 25.04 -28.30
N LEU A 85 23.36 26.15 -27.57
CA LEU A 85 22.51 27.29 -27.94
C LEU A 85 23.34 28.57 -27.92
N THR A 86 23.91 28.93 -29.06
CA THR A 86 24.80 30.09 -29.24
C THR A 86 24.10 31.43 -29.07
N HIS A 87 22.85 31.55 -29.52
CA HIS A 87 22.11 32.82 -29.59
C HIS A 87 21.10 33.03 -28.45
N THR A 88 20.75 31.98 -27.69
CA THR A 88 19.60 31.98 -26.77
C THR A 88 19.99 31.66 -25.33
N THR A 89 20.25 32.70 -24.53
CA THR A 89 20.56 32.59 -23.10
C THR A 89 19.33 32.36 -22.20
N VAL A 90 18.12 32.49 -22.75
CA VAL A 90 16.86 32.36 -22.00
C VAL A 90 16.13 31.07 -22.40
N ASN A 91 16.14 30.09 -21.49
CA ASN A 91 15.41 28.83 -21.67
C ASN A 91 13.91 29.08 -22.01
N PRO A 92 13.40 28.58 -23.15
CA PRO A 92 12.07 28.90 -23.62
C PRO A 92 10.95 28.14 -22.86
N PHE A 93 11.30 27.20 -21.98
CA PHE A 93 10.39 26.59 -21.00
C PHE A 93 10.33 27.35 -19.66
N LYS A 94 10.85 28.59 -19.59
CA LYS A 94 10.72 29.48 -18.42
C LYS A 94 9.28 29.95 -18.24
N LYS A 95 8.74 29.90 -17.02
CA LYS A 95 7.36 30.33 -16.65
C LYS A 95 6.19 29.69 -17.43
N THR A 96 6.40 28.62 -18.19
CA THR A 96 5.37 27.91 -18.98
C THR A 96 4.37 27.07 -18.18
N GLY A 97 4.63 26.81 -16.89
CA GLY A 97 3.77 26.00 -16.03
C GLY A 97 2.36 26.58 -15.85
N VAL A 98 1.38 25.73 -15.53
CA VAL A 98 -0.02 26.11 -15.31
C VAL A 98 -0.55 25.59 -13.97
N ILE A 99 -1.45 26.34 -13.33
CA ILE A 99 -2.04 25.94 -12.04
C ILE A 99 -3.09 24.83 -12.29
N PRO A 100 -2.89 23.60 -11.77
CA PRO A 100 -3.88 22.53 -11.85
C PRO A 100 -4.97 22.73 -10.79
N ALA A 101 -6.21 22.30 -11.09
CA ALA A 101 -7.27 22.28 -10.08
C ALA A 101 -6.89 21.38 -8.89
N LYS A 102 -7.16 21.85 -7.66
CA LYS A 102 -7.03 21.04 -6.44
C LYS A 102 -8.09 19.94 -6.48
N ARG A 103 -7.67 18.67 -6.54
CA ARG A 103 -8.55 17.51 -6.43
C ARG A 103 -8.65 17.09 -4.96
N GLY A 104 -9.79 16.55 -4.55
CA GLY A 104 -10.00 15.99 -3.21
C GLY A 104 -9.01 14.86 -2.88
N SER A 105 -8.88 14.54 -1.59
CA SER A 105 -7.93 13.53 -1.13
C SER A 105 -8.19 12.15 -1.75
N LYS A 106 -7.12 11.37 -1.89
CA LYS A 106 -7.13 10.04 -2.52
C LYS A 106 -7.25 8.89 -1.49
N THR A 107 -7.85 9.14 -0.34
CA THR A 107 -8.13 8.10 0.66
C THR A 107 -9.10 7.03 0.15
N VAL A 108 -9.30 5.99 0.96
CA VAL A 108 -10.35 4.97 0.84
C VAL A 108 -11.20 5.08 2.11
N SER A 109 -12.53 4.91 2.02
CA SER A 109 -13.39 4.91 3.22
C SER A 109 -13.13 3.68 4.09
N ASN A 110 -13.21 3.85 5.43
CA ASN A 110 -13.05 2.75 6.39
C ASN A 110 -14.02 1.59 6.09
N ASP A 111 -15.29 1.91 5.83
CA ASP A 111 -16.33 0.98 5.36
C ASP A 111 -15.89 0.16 4.12
N ALA A 112 -15.30 0.77 3.09
CA ALA A 112 -14.83 0.03 1.92
C ALA A 112 -13.58 -0.84 2.23
N ILE A 113 -12.72 -0.41 3.16
CA ILE A 113 -11.60 -1.23 3.67
C ILE A 113 -12.15 -2.45 4.42
N GLN A 114 -13.17 -2.28 5.26
CA GLN A 114 -13.82 -3.37 6.00
C GLN A 114 -14.46 -4.38 5.05
N ARG A 115 -15.21 -3.94 4.02
CA ARG A 115 -15.77 -4.85 3.01
C ARG A 115 -14.68 -5.62 2.24
N ALA A 116 -13.56 -4.97 1.90
CA ALA A 116 -12.45 -5.67 1.24
C ALA A 116 -11.80 -6.73 2.15
N ARG A 117 -11.52 -6.38 3.42
CA ARG A 117 -11.00 -7.31 4.42
C ARG A 117 -11.94 -8.50 4.64
N GLN A 118 -13.23 -8.24 4.83
CA GLN A 118 -14.26 -9.27 5.01
C GLN A 118 -14.33 -10.21 3.80
N TRP A 119 -14.27 -9.67 2.57
CA TRP A 119 -14.27 -10.48 1.37
C TRP A 119 -13.01 -11.34 1.24
N LEU A 120 -11.81 -10.78 1.46
CA LEU A 120 -10.55 -11.54 1.43
C LEU A 120 -10.52 -12.66 2.49
N ASN A 121 -11.07 -12.42 3.68
CA ASN A 121 -11.24 -13.45 4.72
C ASN A 121 -12.26 -14.53 4.32
N ALA A 122 -13.32 -14.17 3.59
CA ALA A 122 -14.27 -15.14 3.06
C ALA A 122 -13.63 -16.03 1.98
N LEU A 123 -12.87 -15.44 1.04
CA LEU A 123 -12.10 -16.20 0.04
C LEU A 123 -11.04 -17.11 0.69
N GLU A 124 -10.38 -16.68 1.78
CA GLU A 124 -9.44 -17.55 2.49
C GLU A 124 -10.12 -18.79 3.10
N ARG A 125 -11.30 -18.60 3.70
CA ARG A 125 -12.11 -19.69 4.26
C ARG A 125 -12.63 -20.63 3.18
N GLU A 126 -13.05 -20.06 2.04
CA GLU A 126 -13.46 -20.80 0.84
C GLU A 126 -12.34 -21.74 0.37
N GLU A 127 -11.14 -21.22 0.03
CA GLU A 127 -10.01 -22.05 -0.41
C GLU A 127 -9.55 -23.07 0.64
N ARG A 128 -9.64 -22.73 1.94
CA ARG A 128 -9.27 -23.66 3.03
C ARG A 128 -10.27 -24.82 3.16
N CYS A 129 -11.55 -24.60 2.90
CA CYS A 129 -12.61 -25.60 3.09
C CYS A 129 -12.88 -26.43 1.84
N THR A 130 -12.82 -25.85 0.63
CA THR A 130 -13.06 -26.57 -0.63
C THR A 130 -11.80 -27.17 -1.24
N LEU A 131 -10.62 -26.63 -0.89
CA LEU A 131 -9.33 -26.87 -1.57
C LEU A 131 -9.32 -26.43 -3.06
N GLU A 132 -10.37 -25.73 -3.51
CA GLU A 132 -10.47 -25.15 -4.84
C GLU A 132 -9.92 -23.71 -4.91
N ARG A 133 -9.87 -23.13 -6.11
CA ARG A 133 -9.31 -21.78 -6.33
C ARG A 133 -10.42 -20.72 -6.25
N SER A 134 -10.23 -19.75 -5.37
CA SER A 134 -11.12 -18.59 -5.27
C SER A 134 -10.85 -17.55 -6.37
N GLN A 135 -11.68 -16.50 -6.41
CA GLN A 135 -11.48 -15.36 -7.32
C GLN A 135 -10.15 -14.62 -7.12
N ILE A 136 -9.51 -14.72 -5.95
CA ILE A 136 -8.21 -14.11 -5.62
C ILE A 136 -7.32 -15.16 -4.96
N THR A 137 -6.85 -16.13 -5.74
CA THR A 137 -5.96 -17.20 -5.24
C THR A 137 -4.48 -16.75 -5.19
N PRO A 138 -3.65 -17.26 -4.26
CA PRO A 138 -4.05 -17.85 -2.99
C PRO A 138 -4.52 -16.73 -2.04
N ALA A 139 -5.72 -16.86 -1.49
CA ALA A 139 -6.41 -15.76 -0.81
C ALA A 139 -5.69 -15.31 0.46
N TRP A 140 -5.08 -16.24 1.20
CA TRP A 140 -4.28 -15.95 2.39
C TRP A 140 -3.10 -15.00 2.10
N PHE A 141 -2.44 -15.16 0.95
CA PHE A 141 -1.30 -14.33 0.55
C PHE A 141 -1.76 -12.92 0.19
N TRP A 142 -2.83 -12.81 -0.60
CA TRP A 142 -3.36 -11.50 -1.00
C TRP A 142 -4.02 -10.75 0.16
N LEU A 143 -4.60 -11.45 1.14
CA LEU A 143 -4.99 -10.90 2.44
C LEU A 143 -3.78 -10.35 3.18
N ALA A 144 -2.69 -11.11 3.30
CA ALA A 144 -1.47 -10.62 3.95
C ALA A 144 -0.85 -9.39 3.23
N VAL A 145 -0.81 -9.39 1.89
CA VAL A 145 -0.39 -8.21 1.09
C VAL A 145 -1.28 -7.00 1.35
N PHE A 146 -2.60 -7.20 1.44
CA PHE A 146 -3.57 -6.15 1.73
C PHE A 146 -3.36 -5.55 3.14
N GLU A 147 -3.18 -6.40 4.16
CA GLU A 147 -2.95 -5.95 5.53
C GLU A 147 -1.60 -5.23 5.70
N VAL A 148 -0.53 -5.68 5.02
CA VAL A 148 0.73 -4.93 4.99
C VAL A 148 0.51 -3.51 4.47
N PHE A 149 -0.16 -3.32 3.34
CA PHE A 149 -0.41 -1.97 2.82
C PHE A 149 -1.35 -1.14 3.69
N TYR A 150 -2.29 -1.77 4.41
CA TYR A 150 -3.17 -1.11 5.37
C TYR A 150 -2.41 -0.61 6.62
N TYR A 151 -1.70 -1.50 7.31
CA TYR A 151 -1.00 -1.17 8.56
C TYR A 151 0.24 -0.30 8.36
N THR A 152 1.00 -0.51 7.28
CA THR A 152 2.33 0.11 7.11
C THR A 152 2.37 1.30 6.15
N GLY A 153 1.43 1.38 5.20
CA GLY A 153 1.44 2.42 4.15
C GLY A 153 2.71 2.46 3.29
N ILE A 154 3.47 1.37 3.19
CA ILE A 154 4.71 1.31 2.40
C ILE A 154 4.43 1.49 0.91
N ARG A 155 5.47 1.85 0.14
CA ARG A 155 5.36 1.98 -1.32
C ARG A 155 5.28 0.59 -1.96
N LEU A 156 4.59 0.47 -3.09
CA LEU A 156 4.41 -0.80 -3.80
C LEU A 156 5.77 -1.48 -4.09
N ASN A 157 6.74 -0.72 -4.62
CA ASN A 157 8.08 -1.22 -4.88
C ASN A 157 8.84 -1.67 -3.62
N ALA A 158 8.58 -1.07 -2.45
CA ALA A 158 9.22 -1.51 -1.21
C ALA A 158 8.77 -2.93 -0.85
N LEU A 159 7.45 -3.22 -0.92
CA LEU A 159 6.93 -4.58 -0.75
C LEU A 159 7.58 -5.58 -1.71
N LEU A 160 7.68 -5.23 -3.00
CA LEU A 160 8.28 -6.09 -4.02
C LEU A 160 9.79 -6.31 -3.83
N CYS A 161 10.47 -5.51 -3.02
CA CYS A 161 11.90 -5.63 -2.77
C CYS A 161 12.25 -6.12 -1.34
N LEU A 162 11.25 -6.41 -0.51
CA LEU A 162 11.42 -7.10 0.76
C LEU A 162 11.86 -8.55 0.53
N ARG A 163 12.93 -8.94 1.20
CA ARG A 163 13.53 -10.28 1.21
C ARG A 163 13.29 -10.95 2.56
N VAL A 164 13.44 -12.27 2.62
CA VAL A 164 13.23 -13.03 3.88
C VAL A 164 14.07 -12.47 5.04
N LYS A 165 15.32 -12.08 4.79
CA LYS A 165 16.23 -11.50 5.80
C LYS A 165 15.87 -10.09 6.29
N ASP A 166 14.96 -9.39 5.60
CA ASP A 166 14.60 -8.00 5.96
C ASP A 166 13.54 -7.96 7.08
N ILE A 167 13.07 -9.11 7.56
CA ILE A 167 12.09 -9.23 8.66
C ILE A 167 12.80 -9.69 9.94
N ASP A 168 12.92 -8.78 10.91
CA ASP A 168 13.27 -9.15 12.27
C ASP A 168 12.00 -9.54 13.03
N TRP A 169 11.74 -10.84 13.10
CA TRP A 169 10.61 -11.38 13.85
C TRP A 169 10.75 -11.19 15.37
N ASN A 170 11.98 -11.14 15.90
CA ASN A 170 12.24 -11.07 17.34
C ASN A 170 12.13 -9.63 17.87
N GLY A 171 12.67 -8.66 17.13
CA GLY A 171 12.46 -7.24 17.37
C GLY A 171 11.11 -6.70 16.88
N GLN A 172 10.33 -7.53 16.18
CA GLN A 172 9.06 -7.17 15.53
C GLN A 172 9.20 -5.98 14.56
N MET A 173 10.18 -6.02 13.65
CA MET A 173 10.46 -4.95 12.69
C MET A 173 10.60 -5.47 11.24
N ILE A 174 10.17 -4.64 10.29
CA ILE A 174 10.38 -4.81 8.85
C ILE A 174 11.37 -3.72 8.39
N LEU A 175 12.55 -4.10 7.92
CA LEU A 175 13.55 -3.20 7.36
C LEU A 175 13.25 -2.92 5.88
N ILE A 176 13.23 -1.65 5.48
CA ILE A 176 13.00 -1.24 4.09
C ILE A 176 14.26 -0.56 3.58
N ARG A 177 15.01 -1.27 2.73
CA ARG A 177 16.32 -0.81 2.24
C ARG A 177 16.24 0.45 1.40
N GLY A 178 17.23 1.32 1.55
CA GLY A 178 17.32 2.61 0.86
C GLY A 178 17.32 2.49 -0.67
N GLU A 179 17.97 1.46 -1.21
CA GLU A 179 18.04 1.12 -2.65
C GLU A 179 16.66 1.03 -3.32
N THR A 180 15.66 0.58 -2.56
CA THR A 180 14.30 0.28 -3.03
C THR A 180 13.43 1.55 -3.08
N GLU A 181 13.90 2.62 -2.45
CA GLU A 181 13.12 3.79 -2.09
C GLU A 181 13.56 5.07 -2.80
N LYS A 182 12.59 5.93 -3.13
CA LYS A 182 12.84 7.19 -3.85
C LYS A 182 13.59 8.24 -3.03
N THR A 183 13.86 7.96 -1.77
CA THR A 183 14.62 8.82 -0.85
C THR A 183 16.06 8.36 -0.66
N HIS A 184 16.43 7.17 -1.17
CA HIS A 184 17.73 6.51 -0.93
C HIS A 184 18.06 6.40 0.58
N ARG A 185 17.03 6.25 1.42
CA ARG A 185 17.14 6.17 2.88
C ARG A 185 16.43 4.94 3.40
N GLU A 186 17.15 4.18 4.22
CA GLU A 186 16.61 3.05 4.94
C GLU A 186 15.64 3.54 6.02
N PHE A 187 14.62 2.73 6.32
CA PHE A 187 13.75 2.93 7.47
C PHE A 187 13.11 1.60 7.88
N SER A 188 12.72 1.48 9.14
CA SER A 188 12.09 0.28 9.67
C SER A 188 10.65 0.59 10.12
N VAL A 189 9.74 -0.34 9.87
CA VAL A 189 8.33 -0.26 10.29
C VAL A 189 8.03 -1.41 11.25
N PRO A 190 7.36 -1.18 12.40
CA PRO A 190 7.04 -2.25 13.33
C PRO A 190 6.01 -3.24 12.77
N ILE A 191 6.03 -4.46 13.29
CA ILE A 191 5.02 -5.50 13.06
C ILE A 191 3.99 -5.39 14.18
N MET A 192 2.88 -4.70 13.89
CA MET A 192 1.75 -4.56 14.81
C MET A 192 1.07 -5.90 15.09
N GLU A 193 0.39 -6.04 16.23
CA GLU A 193 -0.30 -7.27 16.66
C GLU A 193 -1.26 -7.81 15.58
N GLY A 194 -2.08 -6.94 14.97
CA GLY A 194 -2.99 -7.32 13.88
C GLY A 194 -2.30 -7.63 12.54
N LEU A 195 -1.00 -7.32 12.39
CA LEU A 195 -0.19 -7.65 11.21
C LEU A 195 0.63 -8.93 11.41
N ALA A 196 1.00 -9.25 12.66
CA ALA A 196 1.90 -10.35 13.00
C ALA A 196 1.45 -11.73 12.47
N PRO A 197 0.15 -12.16 12.56
CA PRO A 197 -0.28 -13.45 12.02
C PRO A 197 -0.08 -13.57 10.51
N HIS A 198 -0.28 -12.48 9.77
CA HIS A 198 -0.14 -12.44 8.31
C HIS A 198 1.33 -12.53 7.88
N ILE A 199 2.24 -11.86 8.60
CA ILE A 199 3.69 -11.97 8.38
C ILE A 199 4.20 -13.37 8.77
N PHE A 200 3.74 -13.91 9.91
CA PHE A 200 4.11 -15.25 10.37
C PHE A 200 3.75 -16.32 9.32
N LYS A 201 2.52 -16.27 8.79
CA LYS A 201 2.05 -17.22 7.75
C LYS A 201 2.91 -17.17 6.48
N ILE A 202 3.30 -15.97 6.01
CA ILE A 202 4.23 -15.86 4.88
C ILE A 202 5.60 -16.45 5.22
N LEU A 203 6.16 -16.15 6.40
CA LEU A 203 7.47 -16.68 6.82
C LEU A 203 7.45 -18.21 6.97
N GLU A 204 6.34 -18.79 7.43
CA GLU A 204 6.16 -20.23 7.56
C GLU A 204 6.08 -20.92 6.19
N GLU A 205 5.26 -20.42 5.27
CA GLU A 205 5.19 -20.94 3.90
C GLU A 205 6.49 -20.73 3.12
N ALA A 206 7.17 -19.60 3.31
CA ALA A 206 8.49 -19.34 2.74
C ALA A 206 9.54 -20.34 3.25
N ARG A 207 9.46 -20.75 4.52
CA ARG A 207 10.30 -21.80 5.12
C ARG A 207 10.00 -23.18 4.51
N LYS A 208 8.72 -23.55 4.38
CA LYS A 208 8.28 -24.81 3.73
C LYS A 208 8.79 -24.89 2.28
N LEU A 209 8.70 -23.78 1.54
CA LEU A 209 9.16 -23.63 0.16
C LEU A 209 10.65 -23.27 0.02
N ARG A 210 11.44 -23.42 1.11
CA ARG A 210 12.90 -23.24 1.16
C ARG A 210 13.38 -21.94 0.49
N PHE A 211 12.77 -20.81 0.84
CA PHE A 211 13.26 -19.49 0.41
C PHE A 211 14.63 -19.21 1.04
N ALA A 212 15.59 -18.76 0.23
CA ALA A 212 16.88 -18.27 0.69
C ALA A 212 16.76 -16.87 1.35
N PRO A 213 17.71 -16.45 2.20
CA PRO A 213 17.65 -15.15 2.89
C PRO A 213 17.51 -13.93 1.96
N ASN A 214 17.99 -14.04 0.71
CA ASN A 214 17.90 -12.97 -0.29
C ASN A 214 16.68 -13.07 -1.21
N ASP A 215 15.85 -14.11 -1.12
CA ASP A 215 14.68 -14.27 -1.99
C ASP A 215 13.59 -13.25 -1.64
N GLN A 216 12.91 -12.73 -2.66
CA GLN A 216 11.74 -11.87 -2.52
C GLN A 216 10.67 -12.58 -1.66
N LEU A 217 10.37 -12.00 -0.50
CA LEU A 217 9.45 -12.57 0.49
C LEU A 217 8.01 -12.60 -0.03
N PHE A 218 7.55 -11.49 -0.61
CA PHE A 218 6.22 -11.38 -1.21
C PHE A 218 6.26 -11.84 -2.67
N ASN A 219 6.31 -13.15 -2.91
CA ASN A 219 6.40 -13.72 -4.26
C ASN A 219 5.28 -14.72 -4.57
N VAL A 220 4.15 -14.24 -5.09
CA VAL A 220 2.98 -15.07 -5.41
C VAL A 220 3.27 -16.24 -6.36
N ASN A 221 4.25 -16.09 -7.26
CA ASN A 221 4.65 -17.13 -8.23
C ASN A 221 5.28 -18.36 -7.55
N ARG A 222 5.82 -18.22 -6.34
CA ARG A 222 6.30 -19.36 -5.53
C ARG A 222 5.20 -19.95 -4.64
N PHE A 223 4.25 -19.14 -4.19
CA PHE A 223 3.14 -19.59 -3.33
C PHE A 223 1.95 -20.20 -4.09
N SER A 224 1.83 -20.03 -5.40
CA SER A 224 0.76 -20.64 -6.19
C SER A 224 1.15 -20.96 -7.63
N ARG A 225 0.85 -22.20 -8.05
CA ARG A 225 1.00 -22.71 -9.43
C ARG A 225 0.13 -21.97 -10.46
N HIS A 226 -0.78 -21.08 -10.05
CA HIS A 226 -1.57 -20.23 -10.95
C HIS A 226 -0.74 -19.08 -11.55
N TYR A 227 0.37 -18.70 -10.92
CA TYR A 227 1.20 -17.58 -11.33
C TYR A 227 2.54 -18.08 -11.89
N HIS A 228 3.04 -17.41 -12.93
CA HIS A 228 4.27 -17.78 -13.61
C HIS A 228 5.23 -16.59 -13.66
N GLY A 229 6.43 -16.78 -13.13
CA GLY A 229 7.47 -15.75 -13.04
C GLY A 229 8.51 -16.11 -11.97
N LYS A 230 9.71 -15.54 -12.07
CA LYS A 230 10.76 -15.69 -11.04
C LYS A 230 10.44 -14.85 -9.79
N GLU A 231 9.90 -13.66 -10.00
CA GLU A 231 9.59 -12.65 -8.98
C GLU A 231 8.19 -12.07 -9.23
N MET A 232 7.50 -11.66 -8.16
CA MET A 232 6.25 -10.93 -8.23
C MET A 232 6.49 -9.50 -8.73
N ASN A 233 5.63 -9.05 -9.65
CA ASN A 233 5.76 -7.77 -10.32
C ASN A 233 4.64 -6.78 -9.94
N ILE A 234 4.73 -5.56 -10.47
CA ILE A 234 3.77 -4.48 -10.20
C ILE A 234 2.38 -4.85 -10.74
N ASP A 235 2.31 -5.43 -11.93
CA ASP A 235 1.06 -5.73 -12.64
C ASP A 235 0.22 -6.79 -11.92
N GLN A 236 0.85 -7.76 -11.25
CA GLN A 236 0.18 -8.76 -10.41
C GLN A 236 -0.46 -8.10 -9.17
N VAL A 237 0.23 -7.17 -8.51
CA VAL A 237 -0.34 -6.39 -7.39
C VAL A 237 -1.47 -5.48 -7.88
N GLU A 238 -1.30 -4.78 -9.00
CA GLU A 238 -2.37 -3.95 -9.59
C GLU A 238 -3.56 -4.79 -10.11
N ALA A 239 -3.34 -6.04 -10.56
CA ALA A 239 -4.41 -6.97 -10.90
C ALA A 239 -5.26 -7.35 -9.68
N MET A 240 -4.65 -7.66 -8.54
CA MET A 240 -5.37 -7.91 -7.29
C MET A 240 -6.16 -6.67 -6.85
N TYR A 241 -5.54 -5.49 -6.85
CA TYR A 241 -6.23 -4.25 -6.46
C TYR A 241 -7.33 -3.80 -7.44
N ARG A 242 -7.27 -4.20 -8.71
CA ARG A 242 -8.40 -4.08 -9.66
C ARG A 242 -9.57 -4.98 -9.23
N LYS A 243 -9.34 -6.24 -8.87
CA LYS A 243 -10.40 -7.14 -8.36
C LYS A 243 -11.07 -6.58 -7.09
N LEU A 244 -10.29 -6.08 -6.13
CA LEU A 244 -10.81 -5.38 -4.95
C LEU A 244 -11.62 -4.12 -5.29
N THR A 245 -11.17 -3.34 -6.27
CA THR A 245 -11.90 -2.16 -6.75
C THR A 245 -13.27 -2.54 -7.32
N THR A 246 -13.32 -3.55 -8.19
CA THR A 246 -14.56 -4.04 -8.80
C THR A 246 -15.54 -4.57 -7.74
N LYS A 247 -15.07 -5.33 -6.75
CA LYS A 247 -15.94 -5.88 -5.68
C LYS A 247 -16.47 -4.82 -4.72
N THR A 248 -15.67 -3.82 -4.35
CA THR A 248 -16.05 -2.82 -3.33
C THR A 248 -16.81 -1.62 -3.86
N GLY A 249 -16.78 -1.40 -5.19
CA GLY A 249 -17.24 -0.18 -5.85
C GLY A 249 -16.32 1.03 -5.66
N VAL A 250 -15.23 0.90 -4.88
CA VAL A 250 -14.34 2.00 -4.49
C VAL A 250 -12.94 1.75 -5.02
N ARG A 251 -12.35 2.72 -5.73
CA ARG A 251 -11.00 2.56 -6.29
C ARG A 251 -9.97 2.37 -5.18
N MET A 252 -9.38 1.18 -5.10
CA MET A 252 -8.32 0.79 -4.19
C MET A 252 -6.98 0.64 -4.94
N THR A 253 -5.89 1.13 -4.36
CA THR A 253 -4.50 0.84 -4.76
C THR A 253 -3.56 1.03 -3.55
N PRO A 254 -2.35 0.45 -3.51
CA PRO A 254 -1.40 0.66 -2.41
C PRO A 254 -1.11 2.14 -2.11
N HIS A 255 -1.00 2.96 -3.15
CA HIS A 255 -0.83 4.41 -3.00
C HIS A 255 -2.04 5.11 -2.38
N ARG A 256 -3.27 4.58 -2.53
CA ARG A 256 -4.46 5.10 -1.83
C ARG A 256 -4.48 4.69 -0.36
N PHE A 257 -4.14 3.44 -0.03
CA PHE A 257 -3.99 3.01 1.38
C PHE A 257 -2.97 3.87 2.12
N ARG A 258 -1.81 4.11 1.50
CA ARG A 258 -0.81 5.06 1.99
C ARG A 258 -1.33 6.49 2.17
N HIS A 259 -2.19 6.99 1.26
CA HIS A 259 -2.84 8.29 1.45
C HIS A 259 -3.88 8.28 2.59
N THR A 260 -4.63 7.18 2.78
CA THR A 260 -5.53 6.99 3.93
C THR A 260 -4.77 7.08 5.24
N LEU A 261 -3.75 6.23 5.43
CA LEU A 261 -2.91 6.23 6.64
C LEU A 261 -2.28 7.60 6.92
N ALA A 262 -1.79 8.28 5.87
CA ALA A 262 -1.23 9.63 5.99
C ALA A 262 -2.27 10.69 6.39
N THR A 263 -3.52 10.59 5.92
CA THR A 263 -4.60 11.49 6.32
C THR A 263 -5.10 11.18 7.72
N ASP A 264 -5.21 9.91 8.11
CA ASP A 264 -5.82 9.52 9.37
C ASP A 264 -4.87 9.79 10.57
N LEU A 265 -3.57 9.56 10.43
CA LEU A 265 -2.55 10.02 11.41
C LEU A 265 -2.52 11.55 11.58
N MET A 266 -2.92 12.30 10.55
CA MET A 266 -3.01 13.78 10.61
C MET A 266 -4.40 14.28 11.06
N LYS A 267 -5.35 13.37 11.30
CA LYS A 267 -6.64 13.65 11.96
C LYS A 267 -6.63 13.32 13.45
N GLN A 268 -5.71 12.47 13.92
CA GLN A 268 -5.54 12.21 15.35
C GLN A 268 -5.21 13.51 16.12
N PRO A 269 -5.64 13.65 17.40
CA PRO A 269 -5.49 14.88 18.18
C PRO A 269 -4.05 15.39 18.26
N GLU A 270 -3.09 14.46 18.37
CA GLU A 270 -1.65 14.74 18.52
C GLU A 270 -1.01 15.24 17.22
N ARG A 271 -1.66 14.95 16.06
CA ARG A 271 -1.33 15.46 14.71
C ARG A 271 0.17 15.45 14.39
N ASN A 272 0.89 14.42 14.83
CA ASN A 272 2.35 14.43 14.86
C ASN A 272 2.96 14.29 13.44
N ILE A 273 3.21 15.44 12.81
CA ILE A 273 3.74 15.50 11.45
C ILE A 273 5.14 14.87 11.30
N HIS A 274 5.92 14.79 12.38
CA HIS A 274 7.24 14.14 12.38
C HIS A 274 7.10 12.62 12.37
N LEU A 275 6.18 12.06 13.16
CA LEU A 275 5.81 10.64 13.12
C LEU A 275 5.30 10.26 11.71
N THR A 276 4.34 11.02 11.16
CA THR A 276 3.79 10.77 9.82
C THR A 276 4.85 10.95 8.71
N LYS A 277 5.78 11.91 8.84
CA LYS A 277 6.93 12.03 7.90
C LYS A 277 7.87 10.83 7.99
N SER A 278 8.14 10.35 9.19
CA SER A 278 9.08 9.25 9.47
C SER A 278 8.53 7.91 8.96
N LEU A 279 7.33 7.53 9.39
CA LEU A 279 6.65 6.29 8.98
C LEU A 279 6.49 6.19 7.45
N LEU A 280 6.25 7.33 6.78
CA LEU A 280 6.12 7.36 5.33
C LEU A 280 7.47 7.49 4.60
N ASN A 281 8.58 7.78 5.29
CA ASN A 281 9.87 8.12 4.68
C ASN A 281 9.69 9.18 3.57
N HIS A 282 9.18 10.36 3.94
CA HIS A 282 9.13 11.53 3.05
C HIS A 282 10.36 12.40 3.26
N SER A 283 11.16 12.62 2.21
CA SER A 283 12.33 13.52 2.27
C SER A 283 11.92 14.94 2.64
N ASN A 284 10.91 15.49 1.94
CA ASN A 284 10.40 16.84 2.17
C ASN A 284 9.14 16.83 3.08
N ILE A 285 9.17 17.64 4.15
CA ILE A 285 8.04 17.87 5.06
C ILE A 285 6.80 18.43 4.33
N ALA A 286 6.98 19.20 3.26
CA ALA A 286 5.90 19.76 2.44
C ALA A 286 5.02 18.67 1.79
N THR A 287 5.55 17.46 1.59
CA THR A 287 4.73 16.31 1.15
C THR A 287 3.79 15.84 2.25
N THR A 288 4.23 15.84 3.51
CA THR A 288 3.35 15.50 4.65
C THR A 288 2.38 16.64 4.99
N MET A 289 2.78 17.90 4.81
CA MET A 289 1.87 19.06 4.91
C MET A 289 0.66 18.97 3.96
N SER A 290 0.75 18.23 2.85
CA SER A 290 -0.39 18.05 1.93
C SER A 290 -1.57 17.25 2.51
N TYR A 291 -1.41 16.62 3.68
CA TYR A 291 -2.47 15.94 4.44
C TYR A 291 -3.00 16.76 5.62
N VAL A 292 -2.45 17.97 5.85
CA VAL A 292 -2.89 18.87 6.93
C VAL A 292 -4.14 19.63 6.48
N GLU A 293 -5.30 19.11 6.85
CA GLU A 293 -6.58 19.82 6.74
C GLU A 293 -6.93 20.41 8.11
N VAL A 294 -7.26 21.72 8.17
CA VAL A 294 -7.58 22.42 9.41
C VAL A 294 -9.01 22.05 9.83
N ASP A 295 -9.12 21.18 10.83
CA ASP A 295 -10.40 20.89 11.46
C ASP A 295 -10.88 22.11 12.24
N GLN A 296 -12.04 22.64 11.83
CA GLN A 296 -12.68 23.80 12.44
C GLN A 296 -13.24 23.51 13.84
N ASN A 297 -13.51 22.24 14.16
CA ASN A 297 -13.99 21.84 15.48
C ASN A 297 -12.83 21.77 16.48
N LEU A 298 -11.73 21.11 16.11
CA LEU A 298 -10.47 21.18 16.88
C LEU A 298 -10.00 22.63 17.06
N LEU A 299 -9.98 23.44 15.98
CA LEU A 299 -9.61 24.87 16.08
C LEU A 299 -10.52 25.64 17.05
N ARG A 300 -11.83 25.40 17.01
CA ARG A 300 -12.77 26.03 17.95
C ARG A 300 -12.53 25.60 19.40
N ALA A 301 -12.23 24.32 19.63
CA ALA A 301 -11.87 23.81 20.96
C ALA A 301 -10.58 24.46 21.47
N THR A 302 -9.48 24.42 20.69
CA THR A 302 -8.20 25.04 21.06
C THR A 302 -8.34 26.55 21.33
N LEU A 303 -9.14 27.27 20.55
CA LEU A 303 -9.42 28.70 20.79
C LEU A 303 -10.29 28.92 22.05
N HIS A 304 -11.27 28.07 22.30
CA HIS A 304 -12.11 28.10 23.51
C HIS A 304 -11.28 27.83 24.77
N ASP A 305 -10.43 26.80 24.76
CA ASP A 305 -9.63 26.40 25.92
C ASP A 305 -8.54 27.43 26.22
N ARG A 306 -7.93 28.01 25.17
CA ARG A 306 -7.07 29.20 25.29
C ARG A 306 -7.83 30.39 25.88
N SER A 307 -9.10 30.59 25.52
CA SER A 307 -9.95 31.68 26.04
C SER A 307 -10.24 31.49 27.54
N LEU A 308 -10.62 30.28 27.96
CA LEU A 308 -10.81 29.94 29.36
C LEU A 308 -9.52 30.10 30.19
N ALA A 309 -8.38 29.66 29.65
CA ALA A 309 -7.07 29.86 30.28
C ALA A 309 -6.65 31.34 30.40
N GLN A 310 -7.27 32.23 29.62
CA GLN A 310 -7.12 33.69 29.72
C GLN A 310 -8.21 34.37 30.57
N GLY A 311 -8.97 33.60 31.36
CA GLY A 311 -9.98 34.11 32.28
C GLY A 311 -11.32 34.48 31.64
N ALA A 312 -11.60 34.02 30.41
CA ALA A 312 -12.88 34.30 29.76
C ALA A 312 -14.06 33.69 30.55
N LEU A 313 -15.09 34.49 30.80
CA LEU A 313 -16.28 34.08 31.52
C LEU A 313 -16.98 32.91 30.79
N ARG A 314 -17.13 31.77 31.47
CA ARG A 314 -17.85 30.58 30.98
C ARG A 314 -19.36 30.84 30.91
N ARG A 315 -19.79 31.62 29.91
CA ARG A 315 -21.21 31.88 29.59
C ARG A 315 -21.87 30.63 29.01
N VAL A 316 -22.23 29.69 29.90
CA VAL A 316 -23.15 28.61 29.56
C VAL A 316 -24.48 29.25 29.16
N ARG A 317 -24.95 28.98 27.94
CA ARG A 317 -26.31 29.36 27.54
C ARG A 317 -27.29 28.56 28.40
N ARG A 318 -27.92 29.21 29.38
CA ARG A 318 -29.13 28.66 29.99
C ARG A 318 -30.14 28.47 28.86
N VAL A 319 -30.55 27.22 28.66
CA VAL A 319 -31.73 26.89 27.87
C VAL A 319 -32.84 26.84 28.90
N ASP A 320 -33.58 27.93 29.01
CA ASP A 320 -34.71 28.00 29.93
C ASP A 320 -35.83 27.14 29.35
N TYR A 321 -35.97 25.91 29.88
CA TYR A 321 -37.00 24.95 29.49
C TYR A 321 -38.38 25.34 30.06
N SER A 322 -38.83 26.57 29.76
CA SER A 322 -40.17 27.07 30.06
C SER A 322 -41.20 26.49 29.08
N GLY A 323 -41.34 25.17 29.05
CA GLY A 323 -42.17 24.45 28.10
C GLY A 323 -42.22 22.94 28.32
N THR A 324 -43.18 22.50 29.15
CA THR A 324 -43.63 21.12 29.35
C THR A 324 -42.60 20.13 29.90
N ALA A 325 -42.88 19.58 31.09
CA ALA A 325 -42.06 18.54 31.71
C ALA A 325 -42.21 17.19 30.98
N GLN A 326 -41.31 16.90 30.04
CA GLN A 326 -41.06 15.52 29.62
C GLN A 326 -40.22 14.82 30.69
N GLN A 327 -40.67 13.65 31.13
CA GLN A 327 -39.91 12.83 32.09
C GLN A 327 -38.59 12.39 31.44
N LEU A 328 -37.47 12.78 32.04
CA LEU A 328 -36.16 12.23 31.70
C LEU A 328 -36.14 10.72 32.04
N PRO A 329 -35.57 9.86 31.18
CA PRO A 329 -35.30 8.48 31.57
C PRO A 329 -34.37 8.46 32.80
N PRO A 330 -34.48 7.46 33.69
CA PRO A 330 -33.79 7.44 34.98
C PRO A 330 -32.27 7.52 34.78
N GLN A 331 -31.65 8.49 35.45
CA GLN A 331 -30.18 8.61 35.44
C GLN A 331 -29.57 7.42 36.19
N MET A 332 -28.63 6.73 35.54
CA MET A 332 -27.70 5.87 36.27
C MET A 332 -26.80 6.74 37.15
N CYS A 333 -26.98 6.69 38.46
CA CYS A 333 -26.15 7.42 39.40
C CYS A 333 -24.69 6.97 39.30
N LEU A 334 -23.80 7.88 38.90
CA LEU A 334 -22.39 7.80 39.25
C LEU A 334 -22.23 8.28 40.70
N PRO A 335 -21.43 7.60 41.55
CA PRO A 335 -21.28 7.98 42.95
C PRO A 335 -20.51 9.31 43.09
N SER A 336 -21.01 10.18 43.97
CA SER A 336 -20.36 11.45 44.33
C SER A 336 -19.03 11.22 45.06
N PRO A 337 -17.96 11.99 44.78
CA PRO A 337 -16.71 11.89 45.50
C PRO A 337 -16.73 12.76 46.78
N GLU A 338 -16.93 12.14 47.94
CA GLU A 338 -16.60 12.75 49.24
C GLU A 338 -15.67 11.83 50.06
N THR A 339 -14.87 12.45 50.93
CA THR A 339 -14.01 11.82 51.93
C THR A 339 -12.83 10.97 51.42
N VAL A 340 -11.72 11.63 51.09
CA VAL A 340 -10.37 11.12 51.41
C VAL A 340 -9.65 12.18 52.25
N ASN A 341 -8.96 11.75 53.30
CA ASN A 341 -8.47 12.61 54.37
C ASN A 341 -7.17 13.39 54.03
N ARG A 342 -6.90 14.40 54.86
CA ARG A 342 -5.66 15.19 54.87
C ARG A 342 -4.43 14.31 55.10
N LEU A 343 -3.29 14.70 54.54
CA LEU A 343 -1.95 14.32 55.01
C LEU A 343 -1.20 15.60 55.46
N PRO A 344 -0.35 15.54 56.49
CA PRO A 344 0.26 16.71 57.13
C PRO A 344 1.57 17.16 56.44
N GLU A 345 1.98 18.41 56.71
CA GLU A 345 3.22 19.00 56.17
C GLU A 345 4.44 18.87 57.10
N SER A 346 5.60 18.76 56.44
CA SER A 346 6.94 19.20 56.88
C SER A 346 7.79 18.30 57.80
N LYS A 347 9.12 18.37 57.55
CA LYS A 347 10.26 17.79 58.31
C LYS A 347 10.27 16.24 58.29
N VAL A 348 11.29 15.58 57.75
CA VAL A 348 12.74 15.84 57.84
C VAL A 348 13.43 15.76 56.47
N LEU A 349 14.29 16.74 56.16
CA LEU A 349 15.27 16.65 55.07
C LEU A 349 16.62 17.26 55.51
N GLN A 350 17.27 16.60 56.46
CA GLN A 350 18.70 16.73 56.70
C GLN A 350 19.30 15.36 57.00
N GLN A 351 20.59 15.23 56.70
CA GLN A 351 21.45 14.03 56.79
C GLN A 351 21.25 12.96 55.69
N GLN A 352 22.39 12.32 55.37
CA GLN A 352 22.57 11.11 54.57
C GLN A 352 22.57 11.23 53.03
N THR A 353 23.38 12.18 52.55
CA THR A 353 24.39 11.83 51.53
C THR A 353 25.19 10.58 51.98
N GLN A 354 25.61 9.72 51.05
CA GLN A 354 26.40 8.47 51.23
C GLN A 354 25.64 7.18 51.61
N ARG A 355 25.26 6.41 50.57
CA ARG A 355 25.40 4.93 50.42
C ARG A 355 24.74 4.53 49.09
N PHE A 356 25.45 4.60 47.95
CA PHE A 356 26.29 3.53 47.36
C PHE A 356 25.61 2.17 47.12
N ALA A 357 25.67 1.73 45.86
CA ALA A 357 25.58 0.36 45.33
C ALA A 357 24.26 -0.47 45.45
N GLY A 358 23.60 -0.66 44.30
CA GLY A 358 23.40 -2.03 43.79
C GLY A 358 21.99 -2.53 43.40
N ILE A 359 22.00 -3.46 42.43
CA ILE A 359 21.09 -4.61 42.24
C ILE A 359 19.77 -4.42 41.42
N ASN A 360 19.89 -4.86 40.15
CA ASN A 360 18.96 -5.62 39.30
C ASN A 360 17.68 -5.01 38.69
N ALA A 361 17.56 -5.17 37.36
CA ALA A 361 16.41 -4.83 36.52
C ALA A 361 15.49 -6.02 36.15
N ASP A 362 15.73 -7.21 36.70
CA ASP A 362 15.30 -8.50 36.15
C ASP A 362 13.79 -8.83 36.32
N GLN A 363 13.07 -8.10 37.17
CA GLN A 363 11.63 -8.36 37.40
C GLN A 363 10.73 -7.91 36.25
N ARG A 364 11.17 -6.97 35.40
CA ARG A 364 10.31 -6.39 34.34
C ARG A 364 10.14 -7.27 33.10
N VAL A 365 10.94 -8.33 32.94
CA VAL A 365 10.93 -9.22 31.77
C VAL A 365 9.89 -10.33 31.91
N LYS A 366 9.71 -10.89 33.12
CA LYS A 366 8.85 -12.06 33.36
C LYS A 366 7.36 -11.79 33.10
N SER A 367 6.86 -10.60 33.44
CA SER A 367 5.45 -10.22 33.25
C SER A 367 5.01 -10.22 31.77
N LYS A 368 5.89 -9.81 30.83
CA LYS A 368 5.53 -9.76 29.40
C LYS A 368 5.53 -11.13 28.71
N ARG A 369 6.28 -12.12 29.21
CA ARG A 369 6.25 -13.49 28.67
C ARG A 369 4.88 -14.15 28.86
N ASN A 370 4.25 -13.95 30.02
CA ASN A 370 3.05 -14.67 30.41
C ASN A 370 1.86 -14.37 29.45
N VAL A 371 1.66 -13.10 29.10
CA VAL A 371 0.57 -12.68 28.19
C VAL A 371 0.78 -13.22 26.76
N LEU A 372 2.02 -13.22 26.27
CA LEU A 372 2.35 -13.77 24.95
C LEU A 372 2.16 -15.28 24.89
N GLN A 373 2.52 -16.00 25.95
CA GLN A 373 2.35 -17.44 26.02
C GLN A 373 0.86 -17.82 26.07
N GLN A 374 0.06 -17.10 26.85
CA GLN A 374 -1.40 -17.28 26.91
C GLN A 374 -2.09 -16.98 25.57
N ALA A 375 -1.61 -16.00 24.80
CA ALA A 375 -2.09 -15.73 23.44
C ALA A 375 -1.69 -16.84 22.44
N LEU A 376 -0.50 -17.43 22.60
CA LEU A 376 -0.04 -18.56 21.78
C LEU A 376 -0.85 -19.83 22.06
N GLU A 377 -1.13 -20.10 23.34
CA GLU A 377 -1.95 -21.22 23.80
C GLU A 377 -3.37 -21.11 23.24
N LEU A 378 -4.03 -19.95 23.33
CA LEU A 378 -5.35 -19.71 22.73
C LEU A 378 -5.36 -19.93 21.21
N ALA A 379 -4.32 -19.49 20.49
CA ALA A 379 -4.20 -19.71 19.05
C ALA A 379 -4.01 -21.20 18.68
N SER A 380 -3.26 -21.95 19.49
CA SER A 380 -3.10 -23.40 19.33
C SER A 380 -4.36 -24.20 19.69
N ALA A 381 -5.09 -23.80 20.74
CA ALA A 381 -6.34 -24.44 21.13
C ALA A 381 -7.40 -24.35 20.02
N GLN A 382 -7.50 -23.20 19.34
CA GLN A 382 -8.37 -23.02 18.17
C GLN A 382 -7.95 -23.83 16.93
N LEU A 383 -6.77 -24.46 16.93
CA LEU A 383 -6.33 -25.42 15.90
C LEU A 383 -6.48 -26.89 16.34
N HIS A 384 -6.41 -27.19 17.64
CA HIS A 384 -6.54 -28.55 18.16
C HIS A 384 -7.99 -28.97 18.48
N CYS A 385 -8.89 -28.03 18.82
CA CYS A 385 -10.29 -28.36 19.13
C CYS A 385 -11.14 -28.86 17.94
N THR A 386 -10.56 -29.02 16.74
CA THR A 386 -11.22 -29.65 15.57
C THR A 386 -10.77 -31.10 15.32
N LEU A 387 -9.97 -31.70 16.22
CA LEU A 387 -9.52 -33.09 16.12
C LEU A 387 -9.61 -33.80 17.48
N ASN A 388 -10.81 -34.30 17.84
CA ASN A 388 -11.00 -35.49 18.67
C ASN A 388 -12.49 -35.87 18.78
N SER A 389 -12.84 -37.06 18.29
CA SER A 389 -13.98 -37.87 18.74
C SER A 389 -13.42 -39.18 19.31
N PRO A 390 -14.08 -39.81 20.30
CA PRO A 390 -13.49 -40.92 21.04
C PRO A 390 -13.34 -42.21 20.22
N ALA A 391 -12.33 -43.01 20.56
CA ALA A 391 -12.05 -44.29 19.93
C ALA A 391 -12.99 -45.41 20.42
N ILE A 392 -13.26 -46.37 19.53
CA ILE A 392 -13.78 -47.70 19.87
C ILE A 392 -12.97 -48.72 19.05
N ASP A 393 -12.22 -49.57 19.75
CA ASP A 393 -11.67 -50.84 19.27
C ASP A 393 -12.53 -51.98 19.86
N PRO A 394 -12.76 -53.10 19.16
CA PRO A 394 -11.72 -54.13 19.06
C PRO A 394 -11.55 -54.79 17.67
N ALA A 395 -10.42 -55.48 17.49
CA ALA A 395 -10.04 -56.12 16.23
C ALA A 395 -10.51 -57.58 16.07
N VAL A 396 -10.79 -57.99 14.82
CA VAL A 396 -10.67 -59.36 14.29
C VAL A 396 -10.24 -59.26 12.81
N ASP A 397 -9.47 -60.24 12.33
CA ASP A 397 -8.89 -60.40 10.99
C ASP A 397 -8.72 -61.93 10.73
N PRO A 398 -8.49 -62.46 9.51
CA PRO A 398 -8.82 -62.01 8.14
C PRO A 398 -9.77 -63.00 7.39
N THR A 399 -10.42 -62.59 6.28
CA THR A 399 -10.51 -63.38 5.02
C THR A 399 -11.16 -62.65 3.83
N ASP A 400 -10.84 -63.16 2.64
CA ASP A 400 -11.61 -63.20 1.37
C ASP A 400 -11.71 -62.02 0.37
N GLN A 401 -11.22 -62.34 -0.83
CA GLN A 401 -11.75 -62.06 -2.17
C GLN A 401 -11.79 -60.59 -2.67
N SER A 402 -10.88 -60.13 -3.55
CA SER A 402 -10.41 -60.72 -4.83
C SER A 402 -11.47 -60.84 -5.96
N LEU A 403 -12.56 -60.08 -5.90
CA LEU A 403 -13.62 -60.09 -6.94
C LEU A 403 -13.90 -58.75 -7.65
N LEU A 404 -13.47 -57.61 -7.08
CA LEU A 404 -13.84 -56.28 -7.59
C LEU A 404 -12.83 -55.61 -8.53
N LEU A 405 -11.62 -56.17 -8.70
CA LEU A 405 -10.54 -55.59 -9.53
C LEU A 405 -10.45 -56.20 -10.94
N THR A 406 -11.20 -57.27 -11.22
CA THR A 406 -11.05 -58.10 -12.44
C THR A 406 -12.22 -57.94 -13.43
N LEU A 407 -13.26 -57.17 -13.09
CA LEU A 407 -14.56 -57.19 -13.79
C LEU A 407 -15.00 -55.87 -14.46
N MET A 408 -14.16 -54.84 -14.50
CA MET A 408 -14.48 -53.56 -15.18
C MET A 408 -13.49 -53.14 -16.26
N ALA A 409 -12.71 -54.09 -16.79
CA ALA A 409 -11.84 -53.89 -17.94
C ALA A 409 -12.21 -54.87 -19.07
N ASN A 410 -13.25 -54.56 -19.87
CA ASN A 410 -13.41 -54.94 -21.29
C ASN A 410 -14.77 -54.51 -21.90
N GLY A 411 -14.77 -54.03 -23.15
CA GLY A 411 -15.76 -54.51 -24.15
C GLY A 411 -17.11 -53.79 -24.40
N LEU A 412 -17.07 -52.55 -24.92
CA LEU A 412 -17.86 -52.04 -26.08
C LEU A 412 -19.27 -52.60 -26.45
N GLY A 413 -20.24 -51.67 -26.64
CA GLY A 413 -21.25 -51.71 -27.74
C GLY A 413 -22.70 -52.06 -27.36
N LEU A 414 -23.73 -51.71 -28.14
CA LEU A 414 -23.78 -50.92 -29.38
C LEU A 414 -25.23 -50.47 -29.72
N GLY A 415 -25.42 -49.32 -30.40
CA GLY A 415 -26.61 -49.02 -31.22
C GLY A 415 -27.59 -47.93 -30.70
N THR A 416 -28.33 -47.20 -31.57
CA THR A 416 -28.32 -47.24 -33.06
C THR A 416 -29.00 -46.05 -33.76
N LEU A 417 -28.43 -45.61 -34.91
CA LEU A 417 -29.07 -44.85 -36.04
C LEU A 417 -29.47 -43.37 -35.76
N LYS A 418 -29.47 -42.38 -36.69
CA LYS A 418 -29.21 -42.13 -38.14
C LYS A 418 -29.04 -40.57 -38.26
N LYS A 419 -28.68 -39.82 -39.32
CA LYS A 419 -27.90 -39.80 -40.61
C LYS A 419 -28.03 -38.30 -41.09
N HIS A 420 -27.30 -37.61 -41.99
CA HIS A 420 -26.20 -37.79 -42.99
C HIS A 420 -25.74 -36.35 -43.43
N PHE A 421 -24.70 -36.02 -44.23
CA PHE A 421 -23.59 -36.77 -44.85
C PHE A 421 -22.30 -35.91 -45.07
N ALA A 422 -21.94 -35.54 -46.32
CA ALA A 422 -20.70 -34.91 -46.82
C ALA A 422 -20.95 -33.46 -47.35
N ALA A 423 -19.99 -32.63 -47.84
CA ALA A 423 -18.71 -32.91 -48.51
C ALA A 423 -17.67 -31.74 -48.47
N GLU A 424 -16.49 -32.00 -49.07
CA GLU A 424 -15.27 -31.18 -49.26
C GLU A 424 -14.97 -30.99 -50.78
N PRO A 425 -13.89 -30.30 -51.28
CA PRO A 425 -13.07 -29.18 -50.76
C PRO A 425 -12.65 -28.10 -51.83
N ALA A 426 -11.76 -27.17 -51.43
CA ALA A 426 -10.63 -26.57 -52.22
C ALA A 426 -10.79 -25.30 -53.12
N ILE A 427 -9.61 -24.70 -53.42
CA ILE A 427 -9.26 -23.56 -54.34
C ILE A 427 -9.62 -22.13 -53.82
N GLY A 428 -8.76 -21.10 -53.87
CA GLY A 428 -7.32 -21.00 -54.19
C GLY A 428 -6.82 -19.54 -54.45
N PHE A 429 -5.49 -19.29 -54.39
CA PHE A 429 -4.74 -18.06 -54.83
C PHE A 429 -5.02 -16.72 -54.07
N SER A 430 -4.14 -15.70 -53.99
CA SER A 430 -2.67 -15.53 -54.19
C SER A 430 -2.16 -14.27 -53.41
N SER A 431 -0.89 -14.18 -52.96
CA SER A 431 0.24 -13.37 -53.51
C SER A 431 -0.05 -11.89 -53.88
N PHE A 432 0.84 -10.88 -53.77
CA PHE A 432 2.27 -10.71 -53.40
C PHE A 432 2.48 -9.19 -53.04
N SER A 433 3.62 -8.50 -52.75
CA SER A 433 5.10 -8.66 -52.61
C SER A 433 5.65 -7.35 -51.92
N LYS A 434 6.97 -7.21 -51.76
CA LYS A 434 7.69 -5.94 -51.42
C LYS A 434 8.13 -5.19 -52.70
N ALA A 435 8.40 -3.88 -52.61
CA ALA A 435 9.63 -3.23 -53.10
C ALA A 435 9.67 -1.71 -52.79
N SER A 436 10.87 -1.13 -52.73
CA SER A 436 11.14 0.32 -52.72
C SER A 436 11.44 0.81 -54.17
N PRO A 437 11.82 2.09 -54.42
CA PRO A 437 13.09 2.68 -53.96
C PRO A 437 13.00 3.57 -52.71
#